data_AF-A0A095ALJ2-F1
#
_entry.id   AF-A0A095ALJ2-F1
#
_cell.length_a   1.000
_cell.length_b   1.000
_cell.length_c   1.000
_cell.angle_alpha   90.00
_cell.angle_beta   90.00
_cell.angle_gamma   90.00
#
_symmetry.space_group_name_H-M   'P 1'
#
loop_
_entity.id
_entity.type
_entity.pdbx_description
1 polymer ?
#
loop_
_entity_poly.entity_id
_entity_poly.type
_entity_poly.pdbx_seq_one_letter_code
_entity_poly.pdbx_strand_id
1 'polypeptide(L)' 'MKVVDDHVEVTETEASSGVKGHNVRYVLAFSLVAVIIVMSAIWIIPVLLQP' A
#
# COMPACT_ATOMS: atom_id res chain seq x y z
N MET A 1 12.93 -3.23 -25.34
CA MET A 1 12.88 -4.62 -25.85
C MET A 1 13.81 -4.84 -27.05
N LYS A 2 14.79 -5.74 -26.95
CA LYS A 2 15.62 -6.23 -28.07
C LYS A 2 15.70 -7.76 -27.98
N VAL A 3 15.45 -8.45 -29.09
CA VAL A 3 15.64 -9.91 -29.18
C VAL A 3 17.10 -10.18 -29.56
N VAL A 4 17.82 -10.92 -28.72
CA VAL A 4 19.22 -11.33 -28.95
C VAL A 4 19.28 -12.85 -28.82
N ASP A 5 19.52 -13.53 -29.94
CA ASP A 5 19.53 -14.99 -30.05
C ASP A 5 18.24 -15.60 -29.44
N ASP A 6 18.37 -16.35 -28.34
CA ASP A 6 17.26 -17.06 -27.69
C ASP A 6 16.59 -16.29 -26.53
N HIS A 7 16.94 -15.02 -26.28
CA HIS A 7 16.36 -14.24 -25.17
C HIS A 7 16.03 -12.79 -25.53
N VAL A 8 15.17 -12.19 -24.70
CA VAL A 8 14.72 -10.81 -24.85
C VAL A 8 15.35 -9.95 -23.76
N GLU A 9 16.19 -9.01 -24.17
CA GLU A 9 16.71 -7.98 -23.27
C GLU A 9 15.69 -6.85 -23.14
N VAL A 10 15.31 -6.57 -21.89
CA VAL A 10 14.45 -5.45 -21.50
C VAL A 10 15.19 -4.57 -20.50
N THR A 11 14.91 -3.28 -20.54
CA THR A 11 15.50 -2.34 -19.57
C THR A 11 14.93 -2.58 -18.18
N GLU A 12 15.64 -2.21 -17.11
CA GLU A 12 15.13 -2.32 -15.74
C GLU A 12 13.76 -1.67 -15.54
N THR A 13 13.53 -0.52 -16.15
CA THR A 13 12.23 0.19 -16.09
C THR A 13 11.11 -0.60 -16.76
N GLU A 14 11.42 -1.26 -17.87
CA GLU A 14 10.50 -2.10 -18.65
C GLU A 14 10.19 -3.42 -17.91
N ALA A 15 11.18 -3.99 -17.24
CA ALA A 15 11.01 -5.14 -16.34
C ALA A 15 10.25 -4.79 -15.05
N SER A 16 10.41 -3.58 -14.50
CA SER A 16 9.78 -3.16 -13.24
C SER A 16 8.32 -2.71 -13.39
N SER A 17 7.67 -3.00 -14.53
CA SER A 17 6.31 -2.56 -14.87
C SER A 17 6.13 -1.02 -14.90
N GLY A 18 7.22 -0.25 -14.89
CA GLY A 18 7.26 1.22 -15.02
C GLY A 18 6.59 2.04 -13.91
N VAL A 19 5.55 1.53 -13.25
CA VAL A 19 4.73 2.25 -12.28
C VAL A 19 5.04 1.74 -10.88
N LYS A 20 6.07 2.32 -10.25
CA LYS A 20 6.28 2.22 -8.80
C LYS A 20 5.31 3.17 -8.09
N GLY A 21 4.01 2.91 -8.26
CA GLY A 21 2.94 3.74 -7.72
C GLY A 21 2.99 3.78 -6.20
N HIS A 22 3.46 4.90 -5.64
CA HIS A 22 3.42 5.15 -4.19
C HIS A 22 1.98 5.19 -3.64
N ASN A 23 0.99 5.35 -4.52
CA ASN A 23 -0.43 5.36 -4.19
C ASN A 23 -0.85 4.13 -3.38
N VAL A 24 -0.33 2.94 -3.68
CA VAL A 24 -0.64 1.72 -2.92
C VAL A 24 -0.14 1.82 -1.48
N ARG A 25 1.05 2.42 -1.27
CA ARG A 25 1.60 2.64 0.08
C ARG A 25 0.73 3.61 0.88
N TYR A 26 0.20 4.66 0.24
CA TYR A 26 -0.72 5.59 0.89
C TYR A 26 -2.05 4.92 1.24
N VAL A 27 -2.65 4.16 0.33
CA VAL A 27 -3.90 3.43 0.60
C VAL A 27 -3.72 2.49 1.79
N LEU A 28 -2.59 1.75 1.83
CA LEU A 28 -2.27 0.84 2.93
C LEU A 28 -2.02 1.58 4.26
N ALA A 29 -1.33 2.72 4.23
CA ALA A 29 -1.10 3.52 5.43
C ALA A 29 -2.41 4.12 5.97
N PHE A 30 -3.25 4.69 5.10
CA PHE A 30 -4.53 5.27 5.49
C PHE A 30 -5.50 4.22 6.03
N SER A 31 -5.60 3.06 5.37
CA SER A 31 -6.49 1.98 5.84
C SER A 31 -6.05 1.43 7.19
N LEU A 32 -4.74 1.25 7.39
CA LEU A 32 -4.19 0.81 8.66
C LEU A 32 -4.51 1.80 9.79
N VAL A 33 -4.25 3.09 9.56
CA VAL A 33 -4.52 4.16 10.55
C VAL A 33 -6.01 4.23 10.87
N ALA A 34 -6.87 4.15 9.86
CA ALA A 34 -8.33 4.19 10.05
C ALA A 34 -8.80 3.02 10.93
N VAL A 35 -8.34 1.79 10.67
CA VAL A 35 -8.69 0.61 11.47
C VAL A 35 -8.21 0.77 12.91
N ILE A 36 -6.99 1.27 13.13
CA ILE A 36 -6.46 1.51 14.49
C ILE A 36 -7.34 2.51 15.25
N ILE A 37 -7.73 3.61 14.60
CA ILE A 37 -8.60 4.64 15.21
C ILE A 37 -9.95 4.04 15.58
N VAL A 38 -10.59 3.32 14.65
CA VAL A 38 -11.91 2.69 14.89
C VAL A 38 -11.82 1.67 16.02
N MET A 39 -10.81 0.79 15.97
CA MET A 39 -10.64 -0.23 17.01
C MET A 39 -10.38 0.40 18.37
N SER A 40 -9.58 1.46 18.44
CA SER A 40 -9.33 2.20 19.68
C SER A 40 -10.61 2.87 20.20
N ALA A 41 -11.40 3.49 19.33
CA ALA A 41 -12.64 4.18 19.66
C ALA A 41 -13.67 3.24 20.30
N ILE A 42 -13.77 1.99 19.83
CA ILE A 42 -14.70 0.97 20.37
C ILE A 42 -14.51 0.77 21.88
N TRP A 43 -13.27 0.81 22.38
CA TRP A 43 -12.98 0.59 23.81
C TRP A 43 -12.90 1.89 24.60
N ILE A 44 -12.37 2.96 23.99
CA ILE A 44 -12.14 4.23 24.67
C ILE A 44 -13.46 4.99 24.87
N ILE A 45 -14.32 5.09 23.85
CA ILE A 45 -15.53 5.92 23.93
C ILE A 45 -16.48 5.47 25.04
N PRO A 46 -16.81 4.17 25.19
CA PRO A 46 -17.70 3.73 26.29
C PRO A 46 -17.13 4.06 27.66
N VAL A 47 -15.80 3.96 27.83
CA VAL A 47 -15.11 4.30 29.08
C VAL A 47 -15.18 5.81 29.35
N LEU A 48 -15.13 6.66 28.34
CA LEU A 48 -15.22 8.12 28.55
C LEU A 48 -16.66 8.60 28.83
N LEU A 49 -17.66 7.82 28.41
CA LEU A 49 -19.08 8.18 28.55
C LEU A 49 -19.75 7.48 29.74
N GLN A 50 -19.00 6.74 30.56
CA GLN A 50 -19.55 6.12 31.77
C GLN A 50 -19.95 7.23 32.79
N PRO A 51 -21.19 7.19 33.33
CA PRO A 51 -21.70 8.20 34.25
C PRO A 51 -21.06 8.14 35.65
#